data_AF-T2KIB0-F1
#
_entry.id   AF-T2KIB0-F1
#
_cell.length_a   1.000
_cell.length_b   1.000
_cell.length_c   1.000
_cell.angle_alpha   90.00
_cell.angle_beta   90.00
_cell.angle_gamma   90.00
#
_symmetry.space_group_name_H-M   'P 1'
#
loop_
_entity.id
_entity.type
_entity.pdbx_description
1 polymer ?
#
loop_
_entity_poly.entity_id
_entity_poly.type
_entity_poly.pdbx_seq_one_letter_code
_entity_poly.pdbx_strand_id
1 'polypeptide(L)'
;MESNRQKKIGSVLQRDLVDVLQNAATQGGMKGILISVSKVNVTVDLSIAKVYLSIFPNDKAKELLVGIRSNTPLIRHELAQRTKHQLRRMPNLEFFVDDSLEYIDQIEKSLKGEDDPINNPDLLGKHKKS
;
A
#
# COMPACT_ATOMS: atom_id res chain seq x y z
N MET A 1 14.19 -14.58 -4.85
CA MET A 1 13.30 -14.64 -6.04
C MET A 1 11.91 -15.03 -5.58
N GLU A 2 10.88 -14.33 -6.06
CA GLU A 2 9.48 -14.64 -5.75
C GLU A 2 9.01 -15.86 -6.55
N SER A 3 8.33 -16.81 -5.90
CA SER A 3 7.78 -18.00 -6.52
C SER A 3 6.64 -17.67 -7.50
N ASN A 4 6.48 -18.46 -8.55
CA ASN A 4 5.34 -18.37 -9.47
C ASN A 4 3.99 -18.43 -8.73
N ARG A 5 3.93 -19.17 -7.61
CA ARG A 5 2.73 -19.24 -6.78
C ARG A 5 2.45 -17.93 -6.05
N GLN A 6 3.47 -17.27 -5.52
CA GLN A 6 3.33 -15.96 -4.86
C GLN A 6 2.82 -14.91 -5.85
N LYS A 7 3.44 -14.84 -7.04
CA LYS A 7 3.01 -13.92 -8.11
C LYS A 7 1.55 -14.13 -8.50
N LYS A 8 1.14 -15.39 -8.69
CA LYS A 8 -0.23 -15.72 -9.07
C LYS A 8 -1.23 -15.28 -7.98
N ILE A 9 -0.93 -15.60 -6.71
CA ILE A 9 -1.77 -15.21 -5.57
C ILE A 9 -1.83 -13.69 -5.45
N GLY A 10 -0.69 -13.00 -5.53
CA GLY A 10 -0.63 -11.54 -5.50
C GLY A 10 -1.48 -10.90 -6.58
N SER A 11 -1.42 -11.40 -7.82
CA SER A 11 -2.20 -10.88 -8.95
C SER A 11 -3.71 -11.06 -8.78
N VAL A 12 -4.14 -12.19 -8.20
CA VAL A 12 -5.55 -12.46 -7.89
C VAL A 12 -6.02 -11.52 -6.79
N LEU A 13 -5.26 -11.46 -5.68
CA LEU A 13 -5.59 -10.58 -4.56
C LEU A 13 -5.65 -9.13 -4.98
N GLN A 14 -4.74 -8.68 -5.84
CA GLN A 14 -4.72 -7.29 -6.32
C GLN A 14 -6.02 -6.93 -7.06
N ARG A 15 -6.50 -7.79 -7.97
CA ARG A 15 -7.75 -7.55 -8.71
C ARG A 15 -8.95 -7.52 -7.77
N ASP A 16 -9.09 -8.53 -6.92
CA ASP A 16 -10.23 -8.64 -6.01
C ASP A 16 -10.24 -7.51 -4.96
N LEU A 17 -9.07 -7.09 -4.49
CA LEU A 17 -8.93 -5.96 -3.55
C LEU A 17 -9.38 -4.64 -4.15
N VAL A 18 -9.06 -4.36 -5.42
CA VAL A 18 -9.51 -3.14 -6.10
C VAL A 18 -11.04 -3.07 -6.11
N ASP A 19 -11.69 -4.16 -6.50
CA ASP A 19 -13.15 -4.23 -6.55
C ASP A 19 -13.78 -4.05 -5.16
N VAL A 20 -13.25 -4.74 -4.14
CA VAL A 20 -13.77 -4.65 -2.77
C VAL A 20 -13.58 -3.25 -2.19
N LEU A 21 -12.40 -2.65 -2.35
CA LEU A 21 -12.10 -1.31 -1.84
C LEU A 21 -12.93 -0.24 -2.54
N GLN A 22 -13.12 -0.35 -3.86
CA GLN A 22 -13.91 0.63 -4.62
C GLN A 22 -15.40 0.56 -4.26
N ASN A 23 -15.94 -0.65 -4.08
CA ASN A 23 -17.30 -0.84 -3.58
C ASN A 23 -17.47 -0.30 -2.16
N ALA A 24 -16.54 -0.60 -1.26
CA ALA A 24 -16.56 -0.12 0.12
C ALA A 24 -16.46 1.41 0.19
N ALA A 25 -15.61 2.05 -0.63
CA ALA A 25 -15.50 3.51 -0.70
C ALA A 25 -16.80 4.17 -1.18
N THR A 26 -17.45 3.57 -2.17
CA THR A 26 -18.73 4.06 -2.71
C THR A 26 -19.84 3.96 -1.67
N GLN A 27 -19.95 2.82 -0.97
CA GLN A 27 -20.94 2.62 0.09
C GLN A 27 -20.67 3.48 1.33
N GLY A 28 -19.40 3.75 1.64
CA GLY A 28 -18.98 4.65 2.71
C GLY A 28 -19.21 6.14 2.43
N GLY A 29 -19.81 6.50 1.28
CA GLY A 29 -20.16 7.88 0.94
C GLY A 29 -18.96 8.76 0.60
N MET A 30 -17.79 8.17 0.33
CA MET A 30 -16.56 8.89 0.01
C MET A 30 -16.56 9.37 -1.45
N LYS A 31 -17.37 10.37 -1.77
CA LYS A 31 -17.41 10.98 -3.10
C LYS A 31 -16.13 11.77 -3.36
N GLY A 32 -15.41 11.44 -4.43
CA GLY A 32 -14.19 12.14 -4.88
C GLY A 32 -12.88 11.58 -4.33
N ILE A 33 -12.90 10.44 -3.63
CA ILE A 33 -11.68 9.73 -3.21
C ILE A 33 -11.46 8.53 -4.13
N LEU A 34 -10.29 8.46 -4.75
CA LEU A 34 -9.87 7.34 -5.58
C LEU A 34 -8.90 6.47 -4.77
N ILE A 35 -9.24 5.20 -4.58
CA ILE A 35 -8.39 4.21 -3.93
C ILE A 35 -8.00 3.18 -4.99
N SER A 36 -6.70 2.95 -5.14
CA SER A 36 -6.14 1.99 -6.08
C SER A 36 -5.07 1.15 -5.39
N VAL A 37 -4.84 -0.07 -5.89
CA VAL A 37 -3.83 -0.99 -5.35
C VAL A 37 -2.62 -0.99 -6.26
N SER A 38 -1.53 -0.35 -5.84
CA SER A 38 -0.27 -0.29 -6.60
C SER A 38 0.40 -1.65 -6.69
N LYS A 39 0.53 -2.34 -5.54
CA LYS A 39 1.29 -3.58 -5.44
C LYS A 39 0.80 -4.46 -4.31
N VAL A 40 0.83 -5.77 -4.52
CA VAL A 40 0.61 -6.76 -3.47
C VAL A 40 1.84 -7.66 -3.38
N ASN A 41 2.45 -7.73 -2.21
CA ASN A 41 3.60 -8.60 -1.94
C ASN A 41 3.19 -9.67 -0.92
N VAL A 42 3.39 -10.93 -1.26
CA VAL A 42 3.00 -12.07 -0.43
C VAL A 42 4.24 -12.75 0.14
N THR A 43 4.25 -13.04 1.43
CA THR A 43 5.37 -13.74 2.08
C THR A 43 5.56 -15.16 1.54
N VAL A 44 6.75 -15.73 1.75
CA VAL A 44 7.12 -17.06 1.22
C VAL A 44 6.25 -18.20 1.76
N ASP A 45 5.76 -18.05 2.99
CA ASP A 45 4.83 -18.96 3.65
C ASP A 45 3.35 -18.68 3.29
N LEU A 46 3.09 -17.64 2.48
CA LEU A 46 1.76 -17.21 2.04
C LEU A 46 0.79 -16.86 3.17
N SER A 47 1.33 -16.53 4.35
CA SER A 47 0.53 -16.20 5.53
C SER A 47 0.19 -14.71 5.60
N ILE A 48 1.04 -13.85 5.02
CA ILE A 48 0.89 -12.39 5.06
C ILE A 48 0.95 -11.84 3.65
N ALA A 49 0.02 -10.92 3.35
CA ALA A 49 -0.01 -10.15 2.11
C ALA A 49 0.06 -8.66 2.45
N LYS A 50 1.16 -8.03 2.05
CA LYS A 50 1.37 -6.58 2.15
C LYS A 50 0.77 -5.90 0.93
N VAL A 51 -0.21 -5.04 1.16
CA VAL A 51 -0.97 -4.34 0.13
C VAL A 51 -0.58 -2.88 0.19
N TYR A 52 -0.04 -2.39 -0.92
CA TYR A 52 0.33 -0.99 -1.12
C TYR A 52 -0.78 -0.28 -1.87
N LEU A 53 -1.34 0.75 -1.25
CA LEU A 53 -2.48 1.52 -1.74
C LEU A 53 -2.03 2.89 -2.20
N SER A 54 -2.48 3.30 -3.38
CA SER A 54 -2.41 4.69 -3.82
C SER A 54 -3.78 5.33 -3.63
N ILE A 55 -3.80 6.40 -2.84
CA ILE A 55 -5.01 7.11 -2.43
C ILE A 55 -4.91 8.55 -2.94
N PHE A 56 -5.94 9.00 -3.65
CA PHE A 56 -6.03 10.37 -4.14
C PHE A 56 -7.33 11.02 -3.66
N PRO A 57 -7.30 12.24 -3.07
CA PRO A 57 -6.13 13.08 -2.79
C PRO A 57 -5.27 12.59 -1.59
N ASN A 58 -3.95 12.85 -1.63
CA ASN A 58 -2.97 12.34 -0.64
C ASN A 58 -3.21 12.88 0.79
N ASP A 59 -3.75 14.09 0.93
CA ASP A 59 -4.03 14.70 2.24
C ASP A 59 -4.92 13.84 3.14
N LYS A 60 -5.78 13.01 2.52
CA LYS A 60 -6.69 12.09 3.23
C LYS A 60 -6.17 10.66 3.35
N ALA A 61 -5.00 10.35 2.78
CA ALA A 61 -4.48 9.00 2.72
C ALA A 61 -4.26 8.39 4.10
N LYS A 62 -3.73 9.15 5.06
CA LYS A 62 -3.48 8.69 6.43
C LYS A 62 -4.78 8.36 7.18
N GLU A 63 -5.78 9.23 7.10
CA GLU A 63 -7.08 9.03 7.73
C GLU A 63 -7.79 7.80 7.13
N LEU A 64 -7.78 7.69 5.80
CA LEU A 64 -8.38 6.56 5.10
C LEU A 64 -7.66 5.25 5.40
N LEU A 65 -6.34 5.26 5.53
CA LEU A 65 -5.57 4.09 5.92
C LEU A 65 -6.02 3.56 7.30
N VAL A 66 -6.27 4.46 8.26
CA VAL A 66 -6.79 4.07 9.58
C VAL A 66 -8.18 3.46 9.45
N GLY A 67 -9.06 4.05 8.64
CA GLY A 67 -10.39 3.49 8.35
C GLY A 67 -10.33 2.09 7.72
N ILE A 68 -9.47 1.90 6.72
CA ILE A 68 -9.25 0.61 6.04
C ILE A 68 -8.68 -0.43 7.02
N ARG A 69 -7.75 -0.03 7.89
CA ARG A 69 -7.19 -0.91 8.93
C ARG A 69 -8.26 -1.37 9.91
N SER A 70 -9.14 -0.47 10.37
CA SER A 70 -10.27 -0.82 11.23
C SER A 70 -11.24 -1.81 10.56
N ASN A 71 -11.46 -1.65 9.24
CA ASN A 71 -12.34 -2.51 8.46
C ASN A 71 -11.65 -3.76 7.87
N THR A 72 -10.38 -4.00 8.21
CA THR A 72 -9.60 -5.13 7.68
C THR A 72 -10.26 -6.50 7.89
N PRO A 73 -10.89 -6.82 9.05
CA PRO A 73 -11.57 -8.09 9.24
C PRO A 73 -12.72 -8.33 8.25
N LEU A 74 -13.49 -7.27 7.96
CA LEU A 74 -14.60 -7.32 7.01
C LEU A 74 -14.10 -7.51 5.57
N ILE A 75 -13.11 -6.71 5.16
CA ILE A 75 -12.46 -6.81 3.85
C ILE A 75 -11.88 -8.22 3.65
N ARG A 76 -11.20 -8.75 4.66
CA ARG A 76 -10.64 -10.10 4.64
C ARG A 76 -11.74 -11.16 4.49
N HIS A 77 -12.88 -11.01 5.18
CA HIS A 77 -13.99 -11.94 5.06
C HIS A 77 -14.56 -11.95 3.63
N GLU A 78 -14.83 -10.78 3.07
CA GLU A 78 -15.37 -10.66 1.71
C GLU A 78 -14.41 -11.25 0.67
N LEU A 79 -13.11 -10.94 0.78
CA LEU A 79 -12.08 -11.51 -0.10
C LEU A 79 -11.94 -13.02 0.06
N ALA A 80 -12.04 -13.54 1.29
CA ALA A 80 -11.99 -14.97 1.53
C ALA A 80 -13.15 -15.72 0.86
N GLN A 81 -14.35 -15.12 0.79
CA GLN A 81 -15.48 -15.70 0.07
C GLN A 81 -15.25 -15.71 -1.44
N ARG A 82 -14.76 -14.60 -2.01
CA ARG A 82 -14.46 -14.49 -3.45
C ARG A 82 -13.34 -15.44 -3.89
N THR A 83 -12.30 -15.56 -3.06
CA THR A 83 -11.10 -16.36 -3.36
C THR A 83 -11.16 -17.81 -2.86
N LYS A 84 -12.30 -18.24 -2.30
CA LYS A 84 -12.47 -19.57 -1.67
C LYS A 84 -12.03 -20.74 -2.56
N HIS A 85 -12.24 -20.64 -3.86
CA HIS A 85 -11.86 -21.69 -4.82
C HIS A 85 -10.40 -21.58 -5.31
N GLN A 86 -9.76 -20.44 -5.08
CA GLN A 86 -8.40 -20.14 -5.56
C GLN A 86 -7.35 -20.32 -4.45
N LEU A 87 -7.74 -20.11 -3.19
CA LEU A 87 -6.86 -20.14 -2.04
C LEU A 87 -7.32 -21.17 -1.01
N ARG A 88 -6.38 -21.99 -0.53
CA ARG A 88 -6.62 -22.92 0.59
C ARG A 88 -6.75 -22.19 1.93
N ARG A 89 -6.01 -21.09 2.11
CA ARG A 89 -6.01 -20.23 3.31
C ARG A 89 -5.87 -18.78 2.85
N MET A 90 -6.65 -17.91 3.46
CA MET A 90 -6.57 -16.47 3.22
C MET A 90 -5.42 -15.88 4.03
N PRO A 91 -4.45 -15.16 3.41
CA PRO A 91 -3.41 -14.47 4.14
C PRO A 91 -3.98 -13.31 4.97
N ASN A 92 -3.25 -12.93 6.02
CA ASN A 92 -3.50 -11.68 6.73
C ASN A 92 -3.10 -10.49 5.86
N LEU A 93 -3.96 -9.50 5.79
CA LEU A 93 -3.76 -8.31 4.95
C LEU A 93 -3.15 -7.19 5.79
N GLU A 94 -2.03 -6.66 5.34
CA GLU A 94 -1.39 -5.48 5.92
C GLU A 94 -1.43 -4.35 4.89
N PHE A 95 -2.05 -3.24 5.24
CA PHE A 95 -2.22 -2.09 4.35
C PHE A 95 -1.17 -1.01 4.62
N PHE A 96 -0.57 -0.52 3.54
CA PHE A 96 0.41 0.55 3.51
C PHE A 96 0.01 1.57 2.44
N VAL A 97 0.30 2.85 2.67
CA VAL A 97 0.20 3.87 1.61
C VAL A 97 1.48 3.82 0.79
N ASP A 98 1.34 3.92 -0.52
CA ASP A 98 2.44 3.95 -1.45
C ASP A 98 3.00 5.37 -1.58
N ASP A 99 3.91 5.74 -0.68
CA ASP A 99 4.60 7.04 -0.69
C ASP A 99 5.79 7.07 -1.67
N SER A 100 5.95 6.03 -2.50
CA SER A 100 7.13 5.86 -3.36
C SER A 100 7.32 7.03 -4.34
N LEU A 101 6.23 7.63 -4.83
CA LEU A 101 6.30 8.79 -5.71
C LEU A 101 6.85 10.03 -5.01
N GLU A 102 6.42 10.28 -3.77
CA GLU A 102 6.91 11.40 -2.96
C GLU A 102 8.39 11.21 -2.59
N TYR A 103 8.78 9.98 -2.29
CA TYR A 103 10.18 9.63 -2.06
C TYR A 103 11.05 9.82 -3.31
N ILE A 104 10.57 9.45 -4.50
CA ILE A 104 11.29 9.66 -5.77
C ILE A 104 11.40 11.15 -6.08
N ASP A 105 10.33 11.93 -5.91
CA ASP A 105 10.35 13.37 -6.14
C ASP A 105 11.34 14.09 -5.20
N GLN A 106 11.40 13.65 -3.93
CA GLN A 106 12.40 14.14 -2.98
C GLN A 106 13.83 13.80 -3.41
N ILE A 107 14.07 12.58 -3.91
CA ILE A 107 15.39 12.20 -4.46
C ILE A 107 15.74 13.05 -5.68
N GLU A 108 14.81 13.22 -6.62
CA GLU A 108 15.06 14.04 -7.82
C GLU A 108 15.36 15.49 -7.45
N LYS A 109 14.66 16.05 -6.46
CA LYS A 109 14.94 17.39 -5.95
C LYS A 109 16.35 17.49 -5.36
N SER A 110 16.76 16.52 -4.54
CA SER A 110 18.12 16.47 -4.00
C SER A 110 19.19 16.28 -5.09
N LEU A 111 18.91 15.45 -6.12
CA LEU A 111 19.82 15.22 -7.25
C LEU A 111 19.95 16.42 -8.19
N LYS A 112 18.91 17.26 -8.30
CA LYS A 112 18.92 18.51 -9.09
C LYS A 112 19.81 19.60 -8.47
N GLY A 113 20.35 19.38 -7.26
CA GLY A 113 21.41 20.21 -6.68
C GLY A 113 20.92 21.47 -5.97
N GLU A 114 19.63 21.57 -5.62
CA GLU A 114 19.15 22.64 -4.72
C GLU A 114 19.68 22.47 -3.29
N ASP A 115 20.01 21.23 -2.91
CA ASP A 115 20.52 20.83 -1.59
C ASP A 115 21.90 20.18 -1.74
N ASP A 116 22.93 20.96 -2.06
CA ASP A 116 24.31 20.46 -2.12
C ASP A 116 24.95 20.48 -0.72
N PRO A 117 25.09 19.33 -0.03
CA PRO A 117 25.64 19.27 1.33
C PRO A 117 27.12 19.65 1.38
N ILE A 118 27.81 19.76 0.24
CA ILE A 118 29.17 20.29 0.15
C ILE A 118 29.17 21.82 0.37
N ASN A 119 28.14 22.51 -0.10
CA ASN A 119 28.03 23.97 -0.06
C ASN A 119 27.18 24.49 1.13
N ASN A 120 26.27 23.67 1.66
CA ASN A 120 25.45 23.99 2.85
C ASN A 120 25.48 22.84 3.88
N PRO A 121 26.43 22.83 4.83
CA PRO A 121 26.58 21.78 5.85
C PRO A 121 25.38 21.65 6.80
N ASP A 122 24.56 22.70 6.91
CA ASP A 122 23.38 22.74 7.78
C ASP A 122 22.24 21.81 7.32
N LEU A 123 22.31 21.29 6.08
CA LEU A 123 21.37 20.33 5.52
C LEU A 123 21.56 18.90 6.09
N LEU A 124 22.71 18.64 6.72
CA LEU A 124 22.98 17.34 7.34
C LEU A 124 22.26 17.23 8.68
N GLY A 125 21.21 16.40 8.71
CA GLY A 125 20.50 16.09 9.96
C GLY A 125 21.47 15.61 11.04
N LYS A 126 21.33 16.12 12.28
CA LYS A 126 22.18 15.74 13.42
C LYS A 126 22.21 14.22 13.54
N HIS A 127 23.39 13.63 13.37
CA HIS A 127 23.60 12.20 13.62
C HIS A 127 23.06 11.86 15.01
N LYS A 128 22.09 10.94 15.08
CA LYS A 128 21.73 10.29 16.34
C LYS A 128 22.98 9.53 16.81
N LYS A 129 23.66 10.08 17.81
CA LYS A 129 24.67 9.33 18.57
C LYS A 129 23.96 8.11 19.15
N SER A 130 24.53 6.94 18.85
CA SER A 130 24.15 5.65 19.44
C SER A 130 24.38 5.65 20.94
#